data_AF-A0A9D0X907-F1
#
_entry.id   AF-A0A9D0X907-F1
#
_cell.length_a   1.000
_cell.length_b   1.000
_cell.length_c   1.000
_cell.angle_alpha   90.00
_cell.angle_beta   90.00
_cell.angle_gamma   90.00
#
_symmetry.space_group_name_H-M   'P 1'
#
loop_
_entity.id
_entity.type
_entity.pdbx_description
1 polymer ?
#
loop_
_entity_poly.entity_id
_entity_poly.type
_entity_poly.pdbx_seq_one_letter_code
_entity_poly.pdbx_strand_id
1 'polypeptide(L)'
;MTPERPQAPLPSLCRDCLHDFEGKATPSRCPECASPRLVAHEELRDLAIAHIDCDAFYASVEKRDNPDLRNRPVIIGGGRRGVVATCCYLARMKGVHSAMPMFTARRKCPDAVIIPPDMHKYSAVSRQIRQLMDTLSPLVEPLSIDEAFIDLNGTRELHKAFPARTLARFALKVEQELGLTVSIGLSHNKFLAKIASDLDKPRGMALIGRKETRAFLASRPISIIYGVGKVFAKKLRDDGFSTIGQLQNHDPDDLAR
;
A
#
# COMPACT_ATOMS: atom_id res chain seq x y z
N MET A 1 10.11 -34.50 -21.25
CA MET A 1 8.99 -33.56 -21.42
C MET A 1 8.10 -33.68 -20.20
N THR A 2 8.27 -32.80 -19.22
CA THR A 2 7.39 -32.74 -18.05
C THR A 2 6.02 -32.27 -18.54
N PRO A 3 4.92 -32.99 -18.28
CA PRO A 3 3.62 -32.53 -18.72
C PRO A 3 3.34 -31.18 -18.05
N GLU A 4 3.08 -30.14 -18.85
CA GLU A 4 2.61 -28.86 -18.35
C GLU A 4 1.34 -29.13 -17.54
N ARG A 5 1.40 -28.90 -16.22
CA ARG A 5 0.19 -28.95 -15.40
C ARG A 5 -0.80 -27.96 -15.98
N PRO A 6 -2.08 -28.33 -16.16
CA PRO A 6 -3.10 -27.37 -16.57
C PRO A 6 -3.09 -26.21 -15.57
N GLN A 7 -2.75 -25.00 -16.05
CA GLN A 7 -2.80 -23.79 -15.24
C GLN A 7 -4.24 -23.58 -14.78
N ALA A 8 -4.44 -23.54 -13.46
CA ALA A 8 -5.72 -23.20 -12.89
C ALA A 8 -6.16 -21.81 -13.39
N PRO A 9 -7.47 -21.58 -13.60
CA PRO A 9 -7.96 -20.25 -13.96
C PRO A 9 -7.53 -19.24 -12.88
N LEU A 10 -6.98 -18.12 -13.32
CA LEU A 10 -6.50 -17.04 -12.47
C LEU A 10 -7.62 -16.01 -12.28
N PRO A 11 -8.19 -15.90 -11.06
CA PRO A 11 -9.19 -14.88 -10.76
C PRO A 11 -8.59 -13.48 -10.90
N SER A 12 -9.35 -12.61 -11.57
CA SER A 12 -8.97 -11.24 -11.87
C SER A 12 -10.13 -10.28 -11.54
N LEU A 13 -9.78 -9.06 -11.14
CA LEU A 13 -10.72 -7.99 -10.81
C LEU A 13 -10.27 -6.68 -11.44
N CYS A 14 -11.18 -6.00 -12.14
CA CYS A 14 -10.98 -4.61 -12.53
C CYS A 14 -11.30 -3.67 -11.37
N ARG A 15 -10.35 -2.77 -11.05
CA ARG A 15 -10.49 -1.84 -9.93
C ARG A 15 -11.29 -0.58 -10.27
N ASP A 16 -11.62 -0.38 -11.56
CA ASP A 16 -12.41 0.77 -12.02
C ASP A 16 -13.88 0.42 -12.24
N CYS A 17 -14.18 -0.67 -12.97
CA CYS A 17 -15.58 -1.10 -13.21
C CYS A 17 -16.04 -2.25 -12.32
N LEU A 18 -15.16 -2.80 -11.48
CA LEU A 18 -15.47 -3.90 -10.56
C LEU A 18 -15.90 -5.21 -11.24
N HIS A 19 -15.68 -5.32 -12.56
CA HIS A 19 -15.86 -6.56 -13.31
C HIS A 19 -14.84 -7.58 -12.85
N ASP A 20 -15.32 -8.73 -12.37
CA ASP A 20 -14.52 -9.88 -12.01
C ASP A 20 -14.66 -10.99 -13.05
N PHE A 21 -13.54 -11.62 -13.38
CA PHE A 21 -13.46 -12.63 -14.44
C PHE A 21 -12.32 -13.61 -14.15
N GLU A 22 -12.29 -14.72 -14.88
CA GLU A 22 -11.28 -15.76 -14.76
C GLU A 22 -10.73 -16.13 -16.14
N GLY A 23 -9.44 -16.39 -16.21
CA GLY A 23 -8.77 -16.80 -17.45
C GLY A 23 -7.42 -17.45 -17.18
N LYS A 24 -6.79 -18.00 -18.22
CA LYS A 24 -5.45 -18.60 -18.09
C LYS A 24 -4.37 -17.56 -17.81
N ALA A 25 -4.57 -16.32 -18.26
CA ALA A 25 -3.67 -15.19 -18.04
C ALA A 25 -4.48 -13.92 -17.82
N THR A 26 -3.93 -12.97 -17.07
CA THR A 26 -4.52 -11.64 -16.91
C THR A 26 -4.27 -10.82 -18.17
N PRO A 27 -5.31 -10.31 -18.85
CA PRO A 27 -5.14 -9.43 -19.99
C PRO A 27 -4.47 -8.12 -19.55
N SER A 28 -3.91 -7.35 -20.51
CA SER A 28 -3.35 -6.03 -20.20
C SER A 28 -4.41 -4.98 -19.85
N ARG A 29 -5.67 -5.24 -20.20
CA ARG A 29 -6.81 -4.34 -20.00
C ARG A 29 -8.06 -5.13 -19.64
N CYS A 30 -8.93 -4.49 -18.85
CA CYS A 30 -10.24 -5.03 -18.50
C CYS A 30 -11.07 -5.31 -19.77
N PRO A 31 -11.67 -6.51 -19.90
CA PRO A 31 -12.51 -6.82 -21.05
C PRO A 31 -13.80 -5.99 -21.10
N GLU A 32 -14.25 -5.45 -19.96
CA GLU A 32 -15.49 -4.68 -19.85
C GLU A 32 -15.29 -3.17 -20.12
N CYS A 33 -14.25 -2.56 -19.54
CA CYS A 33 -14.07 -1.10 -19.57
C CYS A 33 -12.72 -0.64 -20.14
N ALA A 34 -11.89 -1.56 -20.65
CA ALA A 34 -10.54 -1.31 -21.15
C ALA A 34 -9.53 -0.69 -20.14
N SER A 35 -9.91 -0.57 -18.86
CA SER A 35 -9.00 -0.07 -17.82
C SER A 35 -7.78 -0.96 -17.66
N PRO A 36 -6.56 -0.39 -17.49
CA PRO A 36 -5.37 -1.17 -17.18
C PRO A 36 -5.28 -1.56 -15.70
N ARG A 37 -6.18 -1.07 -14.83
CA ARG A 37 -6.12 -1.27 -13.37
C ARG A 37 -6.75 -2.59 -12.98
N LEU A 38 -6.10 -3.66 -13.40
CA LEU A 38 -6.45 -5.03 -13.04
C LEU A 38 -5.64 -5.49 -11.82
N VAL A 39 -6.22 -6.38 -11.04
CA VAL A 39 -5.53 -7.16 -10.03
C VAL A 39 -5.90 -8.62 -10.21
N ALA A 40 -4.92 -9.51 -10.15
CA ALA A 40 -5.13 -10.93 -10.36
C ALA A 40 -4.28 -11.74 -9.39
N HIS A 41 -4.87 -12.78 -8.81
CA HIS A 41 -4.22 -13.59 -7.80
C HIS A 41 -4.97 -14.92 -7.62
N GLU A 42 -4.26 -16.03 -7.42
CA GLU A 42 -4.92 -17.34 -7.20
C GLU A 42 -5.88 -17.32 -6.01
N GLU A 43 -5.47 -16.64 -4.93
CA GLU A 43 -6.24 -16.48 -3.68
C GLU A 43 -7.06 -15.15 -3.65
N LEU A 44 -7.32 -14.50 -4.79
CA LEU A 44 -7.99 -13.18 -4.87
C LEU A 44 -9.30 -13.10 -4.10
N ARG A 45 -10.05 -14.20 -4.07
CA ARG A 45 -11.38 -14.26 -3.46
C ARG A 45 -11.36 -14.57 -1.96
N ASP A 46 -10.23 -15.02 -1.43
CA ASP A 46 -10.14 -15.66 -0.10
C ASP A 46 -9.29 -14.87 0.89
N LEU A 47 -8.32 -14.07 0.42
CA LEU A 47 -7.54 -13.20 1.30
C LEU A 47 -8.42 -12.08 1.87
N ALA A 48 -8.43 -11.97 3.21
CA ALA A 48 -9.37 -11.11 3.93
C ALA A 48 -8.71 -10.15 4.93
N ILE A 49 -7.39 -10.28 5.19
CA ILE A 49 -6.67 -9.31 6.01
C ILE A 49 -6.13 -8.22 5.10
N ALA A 50 -6.62 -7.00 5.30
CA ALA A 50 -6.25 -5.85 4.49
C ALA A 50 -5.41 -4.85 5.27
N HIS A 51 -4.49 -4.18 4.58
CA HIS A 51 -3.88 -2.93 5.00
C HIS A 51 -4.28 -1.86 3.99
N ILE A 52 -4.78 -0.73 4.49
CA ILE A 52 -5.15 0.42 3.67
C ILE A 52 -4.24 1.58 4.07
N ASP A 53 -3.65 2.25 3.10
CA ASP A 53 -2.76 3.40 3.30
C ASP A 53 -3.09 4.50 2.27
N CYS A 54 -3.32 5.73 2.76
CA CYS A 54 -3.65 6.88 1.91
C CYS A 54 -2.42 7.41 1.16
N ASP A 55 -2.54 7.55 -0.15
CA ASP A 55 -1.40 7.90 -1.00
C ASP A 55 -0.94 9.34 -0.77
N ALA A 56 0.32 9.50 -0.35
CA ALA A 56 0.94 10.81 -0.10
C ALA A 56 0.05 11.76 0.72
N PHE A 57 -0.61 11.22 1.75
CA PHE A 57 -1.83 11.75 2.36
C PHE A 57 -1.87 13.28 2.52
N TYR A 58 -0.95 13.90 3.28
CA TYR A 58 -1.01 15.35 3.52
C TYR A 58 -0.85 16.16 2.23
N ALA A 59 0.05 15.74 1.34
CA ALA A 59 0.25 16.43 0.06
C ALA A 59 -0.96 16.26 -0.87
N SER A 60 -1.64 15.11 -0.82
CA SER A 60 -2.87 14.86 -1.56
C SER A 60 -4.02 15.71 -1.04
N VAL A 61 -4.14 15.88 0.29
CA VAL A 61 -5.10 16.81 0.91
C VAL A 61 -4.85 18.25 0.44
N GLU A 62 -3.60 18.74 0.48
CA GLU A 62 -3.31 20.10 0.00
C GLU A 62 -3.61 20.27 -1.50
N LYS A 63 -3.30 19.27 -2.33
CA LYS A 63 -3.56 19.31 -3.78
C LYS A 63 -5.04 19.23 -4.13
N ARG A 64 -5.83 18.51 -3.33
CA ARG A 64 -7.28 18.47 -3.48
C ARG A 64 -7.89 19.84 -3.22
N ASP A 65 -7.46 20.49 -2.14
CA ASP A 65 -8.06 21.74 -1.67
C ASP A 65 -7.56 22.97 -2.46
N ASN A 66 -6.42 22.86 -3.14
CA ASN A 66 -5.87 23.92 -3.99
C ASN A 66 -5.55 23.40 -5.41
N PRO A 67 -6.41 23.69 -6.41
CA PRO A 67 -6.21 23.28 -7.81
C PRO A 67 -4.88 23.73 -8.42
N ASP A 68 -4.30 24.85 -8.00
CA ASP A 68 -3.02 25.37 -8.52
C ASP A 68 -1.84 24.45 -8.18
N LEU A 69 -2.01 23.56 -7.19
CA LEU A 69 -0.98 22.61 -6.76
C LEU A 69 -1.00 21.30 -7.54
N ARG A 70 -2.05 21.01 -8.33
CA ARG A 70 -2.26 19.70 -8.98
C ARG A 70 -1.02 19.25 -9.77
N ASN A 71 -0.50 20.14 -10.61
CA ASN A 71 0.65 19.86 -11.50
C ASN A 71 2.00 20.30 -10.92
N ARG A 72 2.07 20.70 -9.65
CA ARG A 72 3.31 21.17 -9.01
C ARG A 72 3.88 20.12 -8.05
N PRO A 73 5.20 20.00 -7.92
CA PRO A 73 5.78 19.26 -6.81
C PRO A 73 5.43 19.95 -5.49
N VAL A 74 4.82 19.21 -4.57
CA VAL A 74 4.43 19.66 -3.24
C VAL A 74 5.16 18.82 -2.20
N ILE A 75 5.72 19.51 -1.22
CA ILE A 75 6.39 18.92 -0.05
C ILE A 75 5.74 19.50 1.20
N ILE A 76 5.26 18.62 2.07
CA ILE A 76 4.75 19.00 3.38
C ILE A 76 5.90 18.88 4.38
N GLY A 77 6.23 19.99 5.02
CA GLY A 77 7.39 20.10 5.90
C GLY A 77 7.79 21.56 6.09
N GLY A 78 8.87 21.81 6.82
CA GLY A 78 9.28 23.18 7.10
C GLY A 78 10.28 23.27 8.25
N GLY A 79 10.50 24.48 8.75
CA GLY A 79 11.43 24.77 9.85
C GLY A 79 12.92 24.83 9.45
N ARG A 80 13.72 25.49 10.29
CA ARG A 80 15.17 25.73 10.05
C ARG A 80 16.01 24.45 10.08
N ARG A 81 15.54 23.41 10.78
CA ARG A 81 16.15 22.06 10.88
C ARG A 81 15.11 20.94 10.72
N GLY A 82 14.01 21.20 10.02
CA GLY A 82 12.96 20.19 9.88
C GLY A 82 13.21 19.20 8.76
N VAL A 83 12.30 18.24 8.69
CA VAL A 83 12.30 17.15 7.72
C VAL A 83 11.02 17.20 6.87
N VAL A 84 11.05 16.49 5.74
CA VAL A 84 9.86 16.22 4.94
C VAL A 84 8.94 15.31 5.74
N ALA A 85 7.74 15.78 6.08
CA ALA A 85 6.69 14.95 6.67
C ALA A 85 6.14 13.99 5.60
N THR A 86 5.77 14.53 4.45
CA THR A 86 5.41 13.77 3.24
C THR A 86 5.59 14.63 2.00
N CYS A 87 5.52 14.02 0.82
CA CYS A 87 5.58 14.73 -0.44
C CYS A 87 4.77 13.99 -1.52
N CYS A 88 4.25 14.74 -2.48
CA CYS A 88 3.50 14.17 -3.59
C CYS A 88 4.43 13.39 -4.54
N TYR A 89 3.84 12.55 -5.40
CA TYR A 89 4.59 11.70 -6.32
C TYR A 89 5.49 12.48 -7.30
N LEU A 90 5.12 13.70 -7.71
CA LEU A 90 5.99 14.56 -8.52
C LEU A 90 7.33 14.88 -7.82
N ALA A 91 7.32 15.09 -6.50
CA ALA A 91 8.53 15.30 -5.71
C ALA A 91 9.27 13.97 -5.45
N ARG A 92 8.54 12.86 -5.29
CA ARG A 92 9.13 11.51 -5.14
C ARG A 92 9.93 11.09 -6.36
N MET A 93 9.43 11.38 -7.57
CA MET A 93 10.17 11.15 -8.82
C MET A 93 11.48 11.93 -8.91
N LYS A 94 11.56 13.09 -8.23
CA LYS A 94 12.79 13.88 -8.07
C LYS A 94 13.67 13.40 -6.92
N GLY A 95 13.34 12.27 -6.31
CA GLY A 95 14.10 11.62 -5.25
C GLY A 95 13.88 12.20 -3.86
N VAL A 96 12.84 13.00 -3.64
CA VAL A 96 12.41 13.43 -2.30
C VAL A 96 11.62 12.30 -1.62
N HIS A 97 11.81 12.11 -0.32
CA HIS A 97 11.08 11.12 0.46
C HIS A 97 10.85 11.61 1.89
N SER A 98 9.92 10.98 2.61
CA SER A 98 9.67 11.28 4.02
C SER A 98 10.93 11.13 4.87
N ALA A 99 10.98 11.87 5.98
CA ALA A 99 12.13 12.00 6.88
C ALA A 99 13.42 12.56 6.23
N MET A 100 13.39 12.98 4.96
CA MET A 100 14.52 13.67 4.34
C MET A 100 14.72 15.06 4.98
N PRO A 101 15.95 15.49 5.29
CA PRO A 101 16.22 16.86 5.71
C PRO A 101 15.74 17.89 4.68
N MET A 102 15.06 18.95 5.11
CA MET A 102 14.45 19.93 4.20
C MET A 102 15.46 20.62 3.28
N PHE A 103 16.70 20.84 3.73
CA PHE A 103 17.78 21.37 2.87
C PHE A 103 18.07 20.44 1.68
N THR A 104 18.18 19.13 1.93
CA THR A 104 18.38 18.13 0.87
C THR A 104 17.18 18.07 -0.06
N ALA A 105 15.96 18.13 0.48
CA ALA A 105 14.74 18.11 -0.30
C ALA A 105 14.64 19.32 -1.25
N ARG A 106 14.95 20.53 -0.77
CA ARG A 106 15.00 21.75 -1.61
C ARG A 106 16.06 21.66 -2.71
N ARG A 107 17.21 21.06 -2.43
CA ARG A 107 18.25 20.84 -3.44
C ARG A 107 17.80 19.85 -4.53
N LYS A 108 17.11 18.77 -4.13
CA LYS A 108 16.59 17.76 -5.06
C LYS A 108 15.40 18.25 -5.89
N CYS A 109 14.56 19.11 -5.33
CA CYS A 109 13.37 19.65 -5.98
C CYS A 109 13.25 21.17 -5.75
N PRO A 110 14.05 21.99 -6.45
CA PRO A 110 14.10 23.45 -6.24
C PRO A 110 12.79 24.17 -6.54
N ASP A 111 11.96 23.61 -7.41
CA ASP A 111 10.66 24.11 -7.84
C ASP A 111 9.49 23.64 -6.96
N ALA A 112 9.76 22.90 -5.87
CA ALA A 112 8.72 22.42 -4.97
C ALA A 112 8.04 23.56 -4.20
N VAL A 113 6.71 23.49 -4.14
CA VAL A 113 5.92 24.25 -3.16
C VAL A 113 6.09 23.58 -1.81
N ILE A 114 6.58 24.34 -0.83
CA ILE A 114 6.75 23.87 0.54
C ILE A 114 5.60 24.39 1.40
N ILE A 115 4.86 23.48 2.03
CA ILE A 115 3.70 23.81 2.86
C ILE A 115 3.95 23.32 4.29
N PRO A 116 3.82 24.17 5.32
CA PRO A 116 3.87 23.74 6.71
C PRO A 116 2.76 22.72 7.02
N PRO A 117 3.00 21.68 7.83
CA PRO A 117 1.97 20.71 8.16
C PRO A 117 0.80 21.33 8.95
N ASP A 118 -0.44 21.05 8.53
CA ASP A 118 -1.67 21.34 9.29
C ASP A 118 -2.29 20.04 9.83
N MET A 119 -1.87 19.64 11.04
CA MET A 119 -2.32 18.38 11.64
C MET A 119 -3.81 18.37 12.00
N HIS A 120 -4.42 19.52 12.26
CA HIS A 120 -5.86 19.60 12.55
C HIS A 120 -6.66 19.25 11.30
N LYS A 121 -6.28 19.86 10.16
CA LYS A 121 -6.84 19.57 8.84
C LYS A 121 -6.68 18.09 8.47
N TYR A 122 -5.47 17.54 8.57
CA TYR A 122 -5.22 16.13 8.19
C TYR A 122 -5.97 15.15 9.08
N SER A 123 -6.07 15.43 10.39
CA SER A 123 -6.83 14.59 11.32
C SER A 123 -8.34 14.64 11.04
N ALA A 124 -8.87 15.78 10.60
CA ALA A 124 -10.28 15.90 10.22
C ALA A 124 -10.61 15.04 8.99
N VAL A 125 -9.74 15.08 7.97
CA VAL A 125 -9.90 14.25 6.77
C VAL A 125 -9.70 12.76 7.08
N SER A 126 -8.73 12.42 7.93
CA SER A 126 -8.51 11.05 8.42
C SER A 126 -9.77 10.45 9.05
N ARG A 127 -10.48 11.22 9.88
CA ARG A 127 -11.74 10.78 10.49
C ARG A 127 -12.82 10.45 9.45
N GLN A 128 -12.89 11.19 8.34
CA GLN A 128 -13.84 10.90 7.27
C GLN A 128 -13.51 9.56 6.57
N ILE A 129 -12.23 9.32 6.28
CA ILE A 129 -11.79 8.04 5.70
C ILE A 129 -12.07 6.91 6.68
N ARG A 130 -11.81 7.12 7.98
CA ARG A 130 -12.08 6.14 9.03
C ARG A 130 -13.56 5.77 9.10
N GLN A 131 -14.46 6.75 9.03
CA GLN A 131 -15.91 6.49 8.99
C GLN A 131 -16.28 5.57 7.81
N LEU A 132 -15.65 5.74 6.64
CA LEU A 132 -15.85 4.83 5.52
C LEU A 132 -15.28 3.43 5.80
N MET A 133 -14.13 3.31 6.46
CA MET A 133 -13.54 2.03 6.84
C MET A 133 -14.42 1.27 7.85
N ASP A 134 -15.03 1.97 8.80
CA ASP A 134 -15.89 1.38 9.82
C ASP A 134 -17.17 0.75 9.21
N THR A 135 -17.54 1.11 7.97
CA THR A 135 -18.63 0.44 7.23
C THR A 135 -18.24 -0.92 6.65
N LEU A 136 -16.93 -1.22 6.57
CA LEU A 136 -16.44 -2.46 5.97
C LEU A 136 -16.41 -3.61 6.98
N SER A 137 -16.02 -3.32 8.22
CA SER A 137 -15.87 -4.30 9.29
C SER A 137 -15.81 -3.58 10.64
N PRO A 138 -16.28 -4.20 11.73
CA PRO A 138 -15.99 -3.70 13.08
C PRO A 138 -14.52 -3.90 13.49
N LEU A 139 -13.77 -4.74 12.78
CA LEU A 139 -12.37 -5.08 13.07
C LEU A 139 -11.40 -4.16 12.33
N VAL A 140 -11.47 -2.86 12.63
CA VAL A 140 -10.56 -1.83 12.09
C VAL A 140 -9.54 -1.44 13.16
N GLU A 141 -8.26 -1.60 12.85
CA GLU A 141 -7.14 -1.27 13.74
C GLU A 141 -6.25 -0.20 13.10
N PRO A 142 -6.32 1.06 13.55
CA PRO A 142 -5.46 2.13 13.05
C PRO A 142 -4.01 1.94 13.45
N LEU A 143 -3.09 2.27 12.55
CA LEU A 143 -1.66 2.38 12.85
C LEU A 143 -1.23 3.85 12.94
N SER A 144 -1.82 4.70 12.09
CA SER A 144 -1.57 6.14 12.04
C SER A 144 -2.86 6.88 11.62
N ILE A 145 -2.76 8.16 11.29
CA ILE A 145 -3.88 8.92 10.73
C ILE A 145 -4.18 8.59 9.27
N ASP A 146 -3.30 7.90 8.55
CA ASP A 146 -3.47 7.58 7.13
C ASP A 146 -3.46 6.07 6.81
N GLU A 147 -3.26 5.21 7.80
CA GLU A 147 -3.26 3.76 7.62
C GLU A 147 -3.99 2.96 8.71
N ALA A 148 -4.60 1.85 8.29
CA ALA A 148 -5.27 0.90 9.17
C ALA A 148 -5.20 -0.54 8.63
N PHE A 149 -5.19 -1.51 9.54
CA PHE A 149 -5.55 -2.89 9.24
C PHE A 149 -7.07 -3.08 9.32
N ILE A 150 -7.60 -3.93 8.44
CA ILE A 150 -9.01 -4.33 8.46
C ILE A 150 -9.09 -5.84 8.26
N ASP A 151 -9.84 -6.52 9.12
CA ASP A 151 -10.20 -7.93 8.95
C ASP A 151 -11.60 -8.04 8.31
N LEU A 152 -11.66 -8.61 7.10
CA LEU A 152 -12.90 -8.86 6.35
C LEU A 152 -13.36 -10.32 6.39
N ASN A 153 -12.82 -11.15 7.30
CA ASN A 153 -13.30 -12.51 7.49
C ASN A 153 -14.79 -12.49 7.88
N GLY A 154 -15.58 -13.34 7.23
CA GLY A 154 -17.02 -13.44 7.48
C GLY A 154 -17.87 -12.31 6.88
N THR A 155 -17.30 -11.31 6.20
CA THR A 155 -18.07 -10.16 5.69
C THR A 155 -18.65 -10.35 4.27
N ARG A 156 -18.45 -11.53 3.64
CA ARG A 156 -18.85 -11.76 2.23
C ARG A 156 -20.35 -11.58 2.02
N GLU A 157 -21.17 -12.09 2.94
CA GLU A 157 -22.63 -11.98 2.83
C GLU A 157 -23.13 -10.56 3.07
N LEU A 158 -22.50 -9.82 3.99
CA LEU A 158 -22.81 -8.40 4.24
C LEU A 158 -22.58 -7.56 2.98
N HIS A 159 -21.43 -7.76 2.32
CA HIS A 159 -21.02 -6.95 1.17
C HIS A 159 -21.47 -7.51 -0.17
N LYS A 160 -22.04 -8.72 -0.20
CA LYS A 160 -22.35 -9.49 -1.42
C LYS A 160 -21.17 -9.51 -2.40
N ALA A 161 -19.97 -9.71 -1.86
CA ALA A 161 -18.70 -9.71 -2.59
C ALA A 161 -17.55 -10.29 -1.76
N PHE A 162 -16.52 -10.79 -2.45
CA PHE A 162 -15.25 -11.15 -1.82
C PHE A 162 -14.45 -9.89 -1.39
N PRO A 163 -13.54 -10.01 -0.40
CA PRO A 163 -12.87 -8.86 0.22
C PRO A 163 -12.18 -7.92 -0.77
N ALA A 164 -11.44 -8.43 -1.75
CA ALA A 164 -10.76 -7.57 -2.73
C ALA A 164 -11.73 -6.71 -3.56
N ARG A 165 -12.91 -7.24 -3.94
CA ARG A 165 -13.94 -6.45 -4.65
C ARG A 165 -14.60 -5.42 -3.73
N THR A 166 -14.85 -5.77 -2.47
CA THR A 166 -15.34 -4.83 -1.45
C THR A 166 -14.36 -3.67 -1.25
N LEU A 167 -13.06 -3.96 -1.16
CA LEU A 167 -12.02 -2.95 -1.00
C LEU A 167 -11.83 -2.09 -2.26
N ALA A 168 -12.00 -2.66 -3.45
CA ALA A 168 -11.99 -1.86 -4.69
C ALA A 168 -13.18 -0.87 -4.73
N ARG A 169 -14.39 -1.29 -4.31
CA ARG A 169 -15.53 -0.37 -4.12
C ARG A 169 -15.21 0.73 -3.13
N PHE A 170 -14.63 0.37 -1.98
CA PHE A 170 -14.20 1.33 -0.97
C PHE A 170 -13.22 2.36 -1.53
N ALA A 171 -12.19 1.93 -2.26
CA ALA A 171 -11.22 2.84 -2.86
C ALA A 171 -11.88 3.83 -3.84
N LEU A 172 -12.79 3.36 -4.69
CA LEU A 172 -13.58 4.22 -5.57
C LEU A 172 -14.44 5.21 -4.78
N LYS A 173 -15.07 4.76 -3.69
CA LYS A 173 -15.88 5.62 -2.82
C LYS A 173 -15.05 6.72 -2.16
N VAL A 174 -13.85 6.40 -1.65
CA VAL A 174 -12.92 7.40 -1.09
C VAL A 174 -12.51 8.42 -2.15
N GLU A 175 -12.24 7.97 -3.38
CA GLU A 175 -11.88 8.86 -4.48
C GLU A 175 -13.04 9.78 -4.89
N GLN A 176 -14.25 9.24 -4.96
CA GLN A 176 -15.46 9.99 -5.34
C GLN A 176 -15.91 10.98 -4.26
N GLU A 177 -15.95 10.56 -2.99
CA GLU A 177 -16.49 11.38 -1.90
C GLU A 177 -15.46 12.35 -1.33
N LEU A 178 -14.19 11.95 -1.28
CA LEU A 178 -13.16 12.70 -0.56
C LEU A 178 -12.07 13.26 -1.48
N GLY A 179 -12.06 12.90 -2.78
CA GLY A 179 -11.05 13.36 -3.74
C GLY A 179 -9.64 12.85 -3.43
N LEU A 180 -9.52 11.72 -2.74
CA LEU A 180 -8.27 11.13 -2.29
C LEU A 180 -8.12 9.69 -2.77
N THR A 181 -6.90 9.21 -2.89
CA THR A 181 -6.63 7.83 -3.28
C THR A 181 -6.01 7.04 -2.13
N VAL A 182 -6.28 5.74 -2.12
CA VAL A 182 -5.69 4.77 -1.19
C VAL A 182 -5.03 3.65 -1.99
N SER A 183 -3.97 3.07 -1.43
CA SER A 183 -3.39 1.82 -1.88
C SER A 183 -3.69 0.71 -0.87
N ILE A 184 -4.02 -0.47 -1.39
CA ILE A 184 -4.56 -1.58 -0.60
C ILE A 184 -3.65 -2.80 -0.75
N GLY A 185 -3.30 -3.40 0.37
CA GLY A 185 -2.65 -4.71 0.41
C GLY A 185 -3.58 -5.75 1.01
N LEU A 186 -3.70 -6.92 0.40
CA LEU A 186 -4.41 -8.06 0.98
C LEU A 186 -3.46 -9.24 1.23
N SER A 187 -3.65 -9.91 2.35
CA SER A 187 -2.95 -11.15 2.65
C SER A 187 -3.73 -12.00 3.67
N HIS A 188 -3.07 -13.04 4.15
CA HIS A 188 -3.53 -13.94 5.18
C HIS A 188 -3.08 -13.54 6.60
N ASN A 189 -2.27 -12.48 6.71
CA ASN A 189 -1.92 -11.83 7.97
C ASN A 189 -1.59 -10.34 7.76
N LYS A 190 -1.55 -9.59 8.86
CA LYS A 190 -1.32 -8.14 8.88
C LYS A 190 0.05 -7.75 8.31
N PHE A 191 1.11 -8.47 8.68
CA PHE A 191 2.48 -8.18 8.26
C PHE A 191 2.61 -8.18 6.72
N LEU A 192 2.11 -9.24 6.08
CA LEU A 192 2.14 -9.36 4.64
C LEU A 192 1.15 -8.41 3.95
N ALA A 193 -0.01 -8.14 4.56
CA ALA A 193 -0.95 -7.15 4.02
C ALA A 193 -0.30 -5.75 3.96
N LYS A 194 0.45 -5.36 4.99
CA LYS A 194 1.21 -4.11 4.99
C LYS A 194 2.24 -4.07 3.88
N ILE A 195 3.07 -5.11 3.73
CA ILE A 195 4.05 -5.23 2.63
C ILE A 195 3.34 -5.14 1.27
N ALA A 196 2.24 -5.85 1.09
CA ALA A 196 1.49 -5.86 -0.16
C ALA A 196 1.03 -4.45 -0.55
N SER A 197 0.54 -3.64 0.40
CA SER A 197 0.02 -2.30 0.09
C SER A 197 1.07 -1.34 -0.50
N ASP A 198 2.36 -1.60 -0.27
CA ASP A 198 3.47 -0.79 -0.81
C ASP A 198 3.89 -1.20 -2.22
N LEU A 199 3.52 -2.39 -2.69
CA LEU A 199 4.02 -2.96 -3.95
C LEU A 199 3.48 -2.27 -5.21
N ASP A 200 2.26 -1.72 -5.15
CA ASP A 200 1.54 -1.15 -6.29
C ASP A 200 1.16 0.34 -6.08
N LYS A 201 1.82 1.04 -5.15
CA LYS A 201 1.56 2.48 -4.93
C LYS A 201 1.93 3.32 -6.17
N PRO A 202 1.17 4.38 -6.50
CA PRO A 202 -0.07 4.87 -5.88
C PRO A 202 -1.36 4.24 -6.40
N ARG A 203 -2.46 4.48 -5.69
CA ARG A 203 -3.84 4.14 -6.07
C ARG A 203 -3.91 2.66 -6.45
N GLY A 204 -3.18 1.82 -5.72
CA GLY A 204 -2.82 0.45 -6.07
C GLY A 204 -3.61 -0.63 -5.34
N MET A 205 -3.51 -1.87 -5.81
CA MET A 205 -3.93 -3.04 -5.03
C MET A 205 -3.03 -4.23 -5.33
N ALA A 206 -2.42 -4.80 -4.29
CA ALA A 206 -1.61 -6.01 -4.43
C ALA A 206 -1.98 -7.05 -3.36
N LEU A 207 -1.66 -8.31 -3.67
CA LEU A 207 -1.96 -9.45 -2.82
C LEU A 207 -0.70 -10.27 -2.58
N ILE A 208 -0.59 -10.84 -1.39
CA ILE A 208 0.37 -11.89 -1.06
C ILE A 208 -0.40 -13.05 -0.42
N GLY A 209 -0.54 -14.14 -1.15
CA GLY A 209 -1.17 -15.40 -0.75
C GLY A 209 -0.30 -16.30 0.09
N ARG A 210 -0.93 -17.32 0.69
CA ARG A 210 -0.27 -18.31 1.54
C ARG A 210 0.73 -19.14 0.73
N LYS A 211 0.36 -19.51 -0.50
CA LYS A 211 1.14 -20.46 -1.31
C LYS A 211 2.51 -19.92 -1.69
N GLU A 212 2.59 -18.65 -2.09
CA GLU A 212 3.82 -18.04 -2.58
C GLU A 212 4.59 -17.25 -1.51
N THR A 213 4.01 -17.01 -0.32
CA THR A 213 4.61 -16.23 0.77
C THR A 213 6.09 -16.54 0.99
N ARG A 214 6.45 -17.82 1.18
CA ARG A 214 7.83 -18.20 1.53
C ARG A 214 8.81 -17.84 0.41
N ALA A 215 8.45 -18.16 -0.84
CA ALA A 215 9.25 -17.87 -2.02
C ALA A 215 9.32 -16.37 -2.30
N PHE A 216 8.19 -15.65 -2.17
CA PHE A 216 8.10 -14.21 -2.30
C PHE A 216 9.03 -13.49 -1.33
N LEU A 217 9.05 -13.91 -0.05
CA LEU A 217 9.87 -13.29 0.98
C LEU A 217 11.36 -13.59 0.81
N ALA A 218 11.73 -14.79 0.36
CA ALA A 218 13.12 -15.25 0.35
C ALA A 218 14.10 -14.29 -0.36
N SER A 219 13.68 -13.69 -1.48
CA SER A 219 14.51 -12.75 -2.25
C SER A 219 14.48 -11.29 -1.74
N ARG A 220 13.62 -10.99 -0.76
CA ARG A 220 13.43 -9.61 -0.29
C ARG A 220 14.53 -9.21 0.69
N PRO A 221 14.93 -7.91 0.69
CA PRO A 221 15.86 -7.41 1.68
C PRO A 221 15.25 -7.49 3.07
N ILE A 222 16.05 -7.78 4.09
CA ILE A 222 15.59 -7.85 5.49
C ILE A 222 14.89 -6.56 5.98
N SER A 223 15.21 -5.41 5.38
CA SER A 223 14.61 -4.12 5.72
C SER A 223 13.15 -3.98 5.29
N ILE A 224 12.61 -4.93 4.53
CA ILE A 224 11.17 -4.98 4.21
C ILE A 224 10.34 -5.42 5.42
N ILE A 225 10.96 -6.07 6.41
CA ILE A 225 10.26 -6.54 7.61
C ILE A 225 9.80 -5.31 8.39
N TYR A 226 8.48 -5.16 8.52
CA TYR A 226 7.87 -4.18 9.41
C TYR A 226 8.44 -4.32 10.84
N GLY A 227 9.05 -3.24 11.35
CA GLY A 227 9.77 -3.21 12.64
C GLY A 227 11.30 -3.24 12.49
N VAL A 228 11.85 -3.63 11.34
CA VAL A 228 13.30 -3.63 11.10
C VAL A 228 13.74 -2.26 10.56
N GLY A 229 14.04 -1.34 11.48
CA GLY A 229 14.59 -0.02 11.16
C GLY A 229 16.04 -0.04 10.66
N LYS A 230 16.55 1.13 10.23
CA LYS A 230 17.90 1.27 9.63
C LYS A 230 19.03 0.68 10.49
N VAL A 231 18.94 0.89 11.82
CA VAL A 231 19.96 0.42 12.78
C VAL A 231 19.93 -1.11 12.86
N PHE A 232 18.75 -1.70 13.07
CA PHE A 232 18.63 -3.15 13.17
C PHE A 232 18.93 -3.84 11.83
N ALA A 233 18.51 -3.26 10.72
CA ALA A 233 18.88 -3.73 9.39
C ALA A 233 20.40 -3.71 9.17
N LYS A 234 21.11 -2.71 9.73
CA LYS A 234 22.57 -2.69 9.65
C LYS A 234 23.17 -3.82 10.47
N LYS A 235 22.74 -4.01 11.72
CA LYS A 235 23.20 -5.10 12.58
C LYS A 235 23.04 -6.46 11.88
N LEU A 236 21.83 -6.77 11.40
CA LEU A 236 21.57 -8.02 10.69
C LEU A 236 22.47 -8.20 9.45
N ARG A 237 22.75 -7.14 8.70
CA ARG A 237 23.71 -7.22 7.57
C ARG A 237 25.14 -7.46 8.03
N ASP A 238 25.57 -6.81 9.11
CA ASP A 238 26.89 -7.03 9.70
C ASP A 238 27.02 -8.50 10.18
N ASP A 239 25.91 -9.11 10.62
CA ASP A 239 25.79 -10.53 10.99
C ASP A 239 25.61 -11.48 9.76
N GLY A 240 25.69 -10.96 8.53
CA GLY A 240 25.62 -11.74 7.29
C GLY A 240 24.21 -11.89 6.67
N PHE A 241 23.18 -11.31 7.30
CA PHE A 241 21.79 -11.38 6.86
C PHE A 241 21.38 -10.12 6.08
N SER A 242 21.39 -10.22 4.75
CA SER A 242 20.91 -9.18 3.83
C SER A 242 19.51 -9.47 3.27
N THR A 243 19.11 -10.74 3.17
CA THR A 243 17.79 -11.16 2.67
C THR A 243 17.03 -12.03 3.68
N ILE A 244 15.70 -12.06 3.57
CA ILE A 244 14.87 -12.92 4.43
C ILE A 244 15.17 -14.39 4.17
N GLY A 245 15.51 -14.78 2.95
CA GLY A 245 15.86 -16.17 2.61
C GLY A 245 17.07 -16.69 3.40
N GLN A 246 18.00 -15.81 3.77
CA GLN A 246 19.11 -16.18 4.66
C GLN A 246 18.60 -16.50 6.07
N LEU A 247 17.70 -15.67 6.62
CA LEU A 247 17.07 -15.95 7.93
C LEU A 247 16.25 -17.25 7.92
N GLN A 248 15.57 -17.57 6.81
CA GLN A 248 14.75 -18.78 6.68
C GLN A 248 15.53 -20.09 6.79
N ASN A 249 16.85 -20.05 6.63
CA ASN A 249 17.73 -21.22 6.67
C ASN A 249 18.51 -21.34 7.98
N HIS A 250 18.26 -20.48 8.96
CA HIS A 250 18.90 -20.50 10.27
C HIS A 250 17.96 -21.01 11.36
N ASP A 251 18.55 -21.59 12.40
CA ASP A 251 17.81 -22.02 13.58
C ASP A 251 17.28 -20.80 14.36
N PRO A 252 16.00 -20.78 14.76
CA PRO A 252 15.44 -19.69 15.57
C PRO A 252 16.19 -19.43 16.88
N ASP A 253 16.77 -20.45 17.52
CA ASP A 253 17.51 -20.29 18.78
C ASP A 253 18.83 -19.54 18.57
N ASP A 254 19.46 -19.70 17.39
CA ASP A 254 20.64 -18.94 17.02
C ASP A 254 20.30 -17.47 16.73
N LEU A 255 19.13 -17.21 16.13
CA LEU A 255 18.65 -15.86 15.84
C LEU A 255 18.20 -15.09 17.10
N ALA A 256 17.87 -15.81 18.18
CA ALA A 256 17.40 -15.21 19.43
C ALA A 256 18.55 -14.77 20.37
N ARG A 257 19.78 -15.22 20.12
CA ARG A 257 20.97 -14.88 20.92
C ARG A 257 21.60 -13.56 20.48
#